data_AF-A0A832HJY5-F1
#
_entry.id   AF-A0A832HJY5-F1
#
_cell.length_a   1.000
_cell.length_b   1.000
_cell.length_c   1.000
_cell.angle_alpha   90.00
_cell.angle_beta   90.00
_cell.angle_gamma   90.00
#
_symmetry.space_group_name_H-M   'P 1'
#
loop_
_entity.id
_entity.type
_entity.pdbx_description
1 polymer ?
#
loop_
_entity_poly.entity_id
_entity_poly.type
_entity_poly.pdbx_seq_one_letter_code
_entity_poly.pdbx_strand_id
1 'polypeptide(L)'
;MTGRFQFLPCFALAIAVSWLVVVVWPHLQLGGLEPVAIEETGVTYPPIRSGEALVGAEMYRSLGCQYCHTRQVRSGTMGADIARGWGKRRTVARDYIRDRPVMLGSIRFGPDLANLGCRETNATVLLLRLYKPSAMAPLSPMPSYRHLFDVRPVPAGGSESRNLVVLRTDSSLDPGFEVIPSAEARALVAYLLSLKADELFFEVYPRENLQTTNFLRAAQPQPNDLGEVKAFVPSWALCRAALKGAISSPNGEMRAGSVAEKFEGKSLEARADLQFPRRLSNILLECKSRTL
;
A
#
# COMPACT_ATOMS: atom_id res chain seq x y z
N MET A 1 -28.71 53.59 24.00
CA MET A 1 -29.45 52.77 23.01
C MET A 1 -28.65 52.45 21.74
N THR A 2 -27.39 52.90 21.63
CA THR A 2 -26.50 52.70 20.46
C THR A 2 -25.98 51.27 20.29
N GLY A 3 -25.83 50.50 21.37
CA GLY A 3 -25.29 49.13 21.30
C GLY A 3 -26.15 48.11 20.54
N ARG A 4 -27.48 48.31 20.48
CA ARG A 4 -28.39 47.40 19.76
C ARG A 4 -28.29 47.52 18.23
N PHE A 5 -28.01 48.71 17.71
CA PHE A 5 -27.88 48.94 16.26
C PHE A 5 -26.52 48.49 15.71
N GLN A 6 -25.51 48.32 16.57
CA GLN A 6 -24.16 47.93 16.18
C GLN A 6 -23.94 46.41 16.22
N PHE A 7 -24.72 45.67 17.01
CA PHE A 7 -24.59 44.21 17.13
C PHE A 7 -24.97 43.47 15.84
N LEU A 8 -26.12 43.81 15.25
CA LEU A 8 -26.64 43.13 14.06
C LEU A 8 -25.68 43.20 12.83
N PRO A 9 -25.12 44.37 12.45
CA PRO A 9 -24.19 44.44 11.33
C PRO A 9 -22.86 43.71 11.62
N CYS A 10 -22.35 43.79 12.85
CA CYS A 10 -21.13 43.06 13.22
C CYS A 10 -21.33 41.53 13.14
N PHE A 11 -22.48 41.05 13.58
CA PHE A 11 -22.83 39.62 13.48
C PHE A 11 -22.98 39.17 12.03
N ALA A 12 -23.67 39.94 11.19
CA ALA A 12 -23.80 39.65 9.77
C ALA A 12 -22.43 39.65 9.05
N LEU A 13 -21.56 40.61 9.37
CA LEU A 13 -20.20 40.66 8.84
C LEU A 13 -19.38 39.43 9.24
N ALA A 14 -19.46 39.00 10.51
CA ALA A 14 -18.76 37.81 10.98
C ALA A 14 -19.20 36.55 10.21
N ILE A 15 -20.51 36.38 9.98
CA ILE A 15 -21.04 35.27 9.17
C ILE A 15 -20.55 35.39 7.73
N ALA A 16 -20.61 36.58 7.13
CA ALA A 16 -20.17 36.79 5.75
C ALA A 16 -18.68 36.47 5.56
N VAL A 17 -17.82 36.96 6.46
CA VAL A 17 -16.38 36.64 6.43
C VAL A 17 -16.15 35.14 6.64
N SER A 18 -16.87 34.51 7.58
CA SER A 18 -16.78 33.06 7.78
C SER A 18 -17.15 32.28 6.52
N TRP A 19 -18.25 32.63 5.86
CA TRP A 19 -18.68 32.00 4.61
C TRP A 19 -17.67 32.22 3.47
N LEU A 20 -17.15 33.45 3.31
CA LEU A 20 -16.13 33.75 2.31
C LEU A 20 -14.85 32.92 2.52
N VAL A 21 -14.38 32.80 3.76
CA VAL A 21 -13.16 32.06 4.09
C VAL A 21 -13.37 30.55 3.99
N VAL A 22 -14.51 30.03 4.41
CA VAL A 22 -14.75 28.57 4.46
C VAL A 22 -15.25 28.01 3.13
N VAL A 23 -16.00 28.79 2.36
CA VAL A 23 -16.63 28.31 1.12
C VAL A 23 -15.97 28.90 -0.12
N VAL A 24 -15.87 30.23 -0.20
CA VAL A 24 -15.38 30.90 -1.41
C VAL A 24 -13.88 30.68 -1.60
N TRP A 25 -13.09 30.81 -0.54
CA TRP A 25 -11.63 30.68 -0.64
C TRP A 25 -11.18 29.29 -1.12
N PRO A 26 -11.66 28.15 -0.56
CA PRO A 26 -11.29 26.84 -1.07
C PRO A 26 -11.81 26.60 -2.50
N HIS A 27 -12.97 27.15 -2.86
CA HIS A 27 -13.49 27.07 -4.22
C HIS A 27 -12.60 27.81 -5.22
N LEU A 28 -12.10 29.01 -4.88
CA LEU A 28 -11.14 29.73 -5.71
C LEU A 28 -9.81 28.98 -5.84
N GLN A 29 -9.38 28.26 -4.80
CA GLN A 29 -8.13 27.51 -4.79
C GLN A 29 -8.21 26.16 -5.53
N LEU A 30 -9.32 25.42 -5.39
CA LEU A 30 -9.45 24.03 -5.84
C LEU A 30 -10.54 23.80 -6.89
N GLY A 31 -11.48 24.73 -7.05
CA GLY A 31 -12.65 24.55 -7.93
C GLY A 31 -12.31 24.54 -9.42
N GLY A 32 -11.19 25.16 -9.82
CA GLY A 32 -10.69 25.18 -11.20
C GLY A 32 -9.64 24.12 -11.52
N LEU A 33 -9.55 23.03 -10.75
CA LEU A 33 -8.57 21.97 -11.00
C LEU A 33 -8.93 21.14 -12.24
N GLU A 34 -8.19 21.36 -13.32
CA GLU A 34 -8.34 20.62 -14.58
C GLU A 34 -7.42 19.39 -14.67
N PRO A 35 -7.67 18.42 -15.56
CA PRO A 35 -6.69 17.37 -15.85
C PRO A 35 -5.39 17.96 -16.43
N VAL A 36 -4.24 17.38 -16.09
CA VAL A 36 -2.93 17.80 -16.63
C VAL A 36 -2.47 16.79 -17.67
N ALA A 37 -2.00 17.24 -18.83
CA ALA A 37 -1.39 16.36 -19.82
C ALA A 37 0.03 15.96 -19.38
N ILE A 38 0.31 14.66 -19.36
CA ILE A 38 1.65 14.14 -19.08
C ILE A 38 2.48 14.29 -20.36
N GLU A 39 3.56 15.07 -20.33
CA GLU A 39 4.38 15.38 -21.52
C GLU A 39 4.91 14.11 -22.22
N GLU A 40 5.23 13.07 -21.44
CA GLU A 40 5.82 11.83 -21.96
C GLU A 40 4.84 10.92 -22.70
N THR A 41 3.57 10.90 -22.28
CA THR A 41 2.57 9.98 -22.83
C THR A 41 1.49 10.69 -23.63
N GLY A 42 1.36 12.01 -23.50
CA GLY A 42 0.26 12.80 -24.04
C GLY A 42 -1.10 12.52 -23.39
N VAL A 43 -1.15 11.63 -22.39
CA VAL A 43 -2.39 11.24 -21.72
C VAL A 43 -2.72 12.24 -20.61
N THR A 44 -4.00 12.59 -20.47
CA THR A 44 -4.47 13.46 -19.38
C THR A 44 -4.53 12.69 -18.06
N TYR A 45 -4.00 13.28 -17.00
CA TYR A 45 -4.08 12.77 -15.64
C TYR A 45 -5.09 13.57 -14.78
N PRO A 46 -5.87 12.89 -13.91
CA PRO A 46 -6.00 11.43 -13.79
C PRO A 46 -6.63 10.81 -15.04
N PRO A 47 -6.31 9.56 -15.42
CA PRO A 47 -6.82 8.93 -16.64
C PRO A 47 -8.35 8.78 -16.62
N ILE A 48 -8.99 8.68 -17.80
CA ILE A 48 -10.43 8.41 -17.87
C ILE A 48 -10.60 6.95 -17.50
N ARG A 49 -11.48 6.65 -16.54
CA ARG A 49 -11.78 5.27 -16.18
C ARG A 49 -12.59 4.60 -17.29
N SER A 50 -12.32 3.31 -17.53
CA SER A 50 -13.16 2.50 -18.42
C SER A 50 -14.60 2.42 -17.87
N GLY A 51 -15.56 2.12 -18.75
CA GLY A 51 -16.96 1.95 -18.34
C GLY A 51 -17.13 0.90 -17.24
N GLU A 52 -16.38 -0.20 -17.32
CA GLU A 52 -16.36 -1.25 -16.30
C GLU A 52 -15.80 -0.75 -14.95
N ALA A 53 -14.75 0.07 -14.96
CA ALA A 53 -14.20 0.66 -13.75
C ALA A 53 -15.13 1.73 -13.13
N LEU A 54 -16.00 2.39 -13.92
CA LEU A 54 -17.03 3.28 -13.38
C LEU A 54 -18.12 2.50 -12.64
N VAL A 55 -18.57 1.37 -13.21
CA VAL A 55 -19.48 0.44 -12.52
C VAL A 55 -18.82 -0.11 -11.26
N GLY A 56 -17.54 -0.47 -11.34
CA GLY A 56 -16.76 -0.92 -10.19
C GLY A 56 -16.60 0.11 -9.08
N ALA A 57 -16.54 1.41 -9.45
CA ALA A 57 -16.54 2.49 -8.48
C ALA A 57 -17.85 2.52 -7.69
N GLU A 58 -19.00 2.26 -8.34
CA GLU A 58 -20.28 2.15 -7.63
C GLU A 58 -20.34 0.89 -6.76
N MET A 59 -19.80 -0.23 -7.21
CA MET A 59 -19.68 -1.43 -6.37
C MET A 59 -18.81 -1.19 -5.13
N TYR A 60 -17.70 -0.47 -5.27
CA TYR A 60 -16.86 -0.08 -4.14
C TYR A 60 -17.62 0.74 -3.10
N ARG A 61 -18.57 1.56 -3.55
CA ARG A 61 -19.42 2.41 -2.71
C ARG A 61 -20.53 1.61 -2.05
N SER A 62 -21.26 0.81 -2.81
CA SER A 62 -22.39 0.00 -2.31
C SER A 62 -21.94 -1.05 -1.30
N LEU A 63 -20.77 -1.62 -1.49
CA LEU A 63 -20.15 -2.58 -0.56
C LEU A 63 -19.51 -1.91 0.67
N GLY A 64 -19.48 -0.58 0.73
CA GLY A 64 -18.94 0.15 1.86
C GLY A 64 -17.43 -0.02 2.06
N CYS A 65 -16.67 -0.34 1.00
CA CYS A 65 -15.22 -0.58 1.11
C CYS A 65 -14.46 0.62 1.72
N GLN A 66 -14.97 1.84 1.49
CA GLN A 66 -14.42 3.08 2.05
C GLN A 66 -14.42 3.14 3.58
N TYR A 67 -15.26 2.35 4.26
CA TYR A 67 -15.32 2.38 5.73
C TYR A 67 -14.06 1.80 6.37
N CYS A 68 -13.44 0.82 5.71
CA CYS A 68 -12.24 0.13 6.19
C CYS A 68 -10.97 0.54 5.44
N HIS A 69 -11.12 1.05 4.22
CA HIS A 69 -10.01 1.40 3.34
C HIS A 69 -10.01 2.88 3.01
N THR A 70 -8.92 3.55 3.35
CA THR A 70 -8.67 4.90 2.90
C THR A 70 -8.16 4.90 1.45
N ARG A 71 -8.41 6.01 0.77
CA ARG A 71 -7.75 6.38 -0.48
C ARG A 71 -7.11 7.73 -0.27
N GLN A 72 -6.13 7.80 0.64
CA GLN A 72 -5.39 9.01 0.98
C GLN A 72 -4.00 8.64 1.53
N VAL A 73 -3.00 8.63 0.65
CA VAL A 73 -1.61 8.41 1.05
C VAL A 73 -1.06 9.69 1.65
N ARG A 74 -0.66 9.65 2.93
CA ARG A 74 -0.06 10.80 3.62
C ARG A 74 1.38 11.04 3.18
N SER A 75 1.87 12.26 3.37
CA SER A 75 3.30 12.57 3.19
C SER A 75 4.16 11.77 4.18
N GLY A 76 5.44 11.57 3.82
CA GLY A 76 6.40 10.93 4.73
C GLY A 76 6.60 11.67 6.05
N THR A 77 6.34 12.99 6.08
CA THR A 77 6.39 13.79 7.31
C THR A 77 5.16 13.64 8.20
N MET A 78 4.01 13.25 7.64
CA MET A 78 2.73 13.14 8.35
C MET A 78 2.29 11.69 8.59
N GLY A 79 3.07 10.71 8.14
CA GLY A 79 2.79 9.29 8.34
C GLY A 79 3.77 8.37 7.64
N ALA A 80 3.64 7.07 7.93
CA ALA A 80 4.49 6.02 7.39
C ALA A 80 3.90 5.36 6.11
N ASP A 81 2.96 6.01 5.43
CA ASP A 81 2.20 5.37 4.34
C ASP A 81 3.11 5.07 3.13
N ILE A 82 4.02 6.00 2.80
CA ILE A 82 5.04 5.81 1.76
C ILE A 82 6.05 4.74 2.19
N ALA A 83 6.51 4.77 3.45
CA ALA A 83 7.45 3.78 3.98
C ALA A 83 6.88 2.35 4.00
N ARG A 84 5.55 2.20 4.17
CA ARG A 84 4.83 0.93 4.04
C ARG A 84 4.65 0.47 2.58
N GLY A 85 5.08 1.29 1.62
CA GLY A 85 4.91 1.02 0.19
C GLY A 85 3.46 1.13 -0.29
N TRP A 86 2.59 1.88 0.41
CA TRP A 86 1.20 2.07 -0.05
C TRP A 86 1.06 3.04 -1.20
N GLY A 87 2.06 3.89 -1.43
CA GLY A 87 2.16 4.77 -2.59
C GLY A 87 3.57 5.33 -2.71
N LYS A 88 3.94 5.75 -3.92
CA LYS A 88 5.25 6.39 -4.18
C LYS A 88 5.33 7.81 -3.62
N ARG A 89 4.18 8.47 -3.48
CA ARG A 89 4.03 9.87 -3.05
C ARG A 89 2.74 10.08 -2.27
N ARG A 90 2.61 11.27 -1.67
CA ARG A 90 1.34 11.71 -1.07
C ARG A 90 0.26 11.92 -2.14
N THR A 91 -0.98 11.66 -1.79
CA THR A 91 -2.13 12.01 -2.63
C THR A 91 -2.43 13.51 -2.55
N VAL A 92 -2.90 14.08 -3.65
CA VAL A 92 -3.26 15.51 -3.79
C VAL A 92 -4.67 15.64 -4.36
N ALA A 93 -5.28 16.82 -4.25
CA ALA A 93 -6.66 17.06 -4.71
C ALA A 93 -6.88 16.67 -6.18
N ARG A 94 -5.86 16.90 -7.04
CA ARG A 94 -5.90 16.56 -8.47
C ARG A 94 -6.14 15.07 -8.74
N ASP A 95 -5.72 14.17 -7.84
CA ASP A 95 -5.91 12.72 -7.98
C ASP A 95 -7.40 12.32 -7.97
N TYR A 96 -8.28 13.18 -7.45
CA TYR A 96 -9.70 12.88 -7.24
C TYR A 96 -10.65 13.72 -8.11
N ILE A 97 -10.15 14.55 -9.03
CA ILE A 97 -11.01 15.48 -9.81
C ILE A 97 -12.03 14.74 -10.69
N ARG A 98 -11.79 13.46 -10.99
CA ARG A 98 -12.70 12.58 -11.75
C ARG A 98 -13.55 11.67 -10.86
N ASP A 99 -13.41 11.75 -9.54
CA ASP A 99 -14.19 10.93 -8.60
C ASP A 99 -15.43 11.71 -8.16
N ARG A 100 -16.62 11.15 -8.41
CA ARG A 100 -17.89 11.77 -8.02
C ARG A 100 -18.84 10.75 -7.39
N PRO A 101 -19.11 10.84 -6.06
CA PRO A 101 -18.35 11.59 -5.05
C PRO A 101 -16.98 10.99 -4.74
N VAL A 102 -16.11 11.82 -4.14
CA VAL A 102 -14.76 11.43 -3.72
C VAL A 102 -14.83 10.53 -2.47
N MET A 103 -14.21 9.34 -2.55
CA MET A 103 -14.20 8.36 -1.45
C MET A 103 -12.81 8.27 -0.81
N LEU A 104 -12.48 9.22 0.08
CA LEU A 104 -11.19 9.24 0.81
C LEU A 104 -11.10 8.15 1.90
N GLY A 105 -12.24 7.62 2.33
CA GLY A 105 -12.39 6.64 3.39
C GLY A 105 -12.53 7.25 4.78
N SER A 106 -13.06 6.49 5.73
CA SER A 106 -13.34 6.96 7.10
C SER A 106 -12.35 6.43 8.13
N ILE A 107 -12.06 5.14 8.08
CA ILE A 107 -11.18 4.43 9.02
C ILE A 107 -10.22 3.56 8.21
N ARG A 108 -9.07 3.27 8.79
CA ARG A 108 -7.99 2.49 8.17
C ARG A 108 -7.77 1.16 8.89
N PHE A 109 -8.74 0.25 8.76
CA PHE A 109 -8.57 -1.14 9.19
C PHE A 109 -7.75 -1.94 8.17
N GLY A 110 -7.97 -1.67 6.88
CA GLY A 110 -7.19 -2.24 5.79
C GLY A 110 -6.10 -1.27 5.27
N PRO A 111 -5.22 -1.74 4.37
CA PRO A 111 -4.25 -0.87 3.71
C PRO A 111 -4.95 0.18 2.84
N ASP A 112 -4.26 1.30 2.62
CA ASP A 112 -4.71 2.34 1.69
C ASP A 112 -4.77 1.80 0.24
N LEU A 113 -5.77 2.24 -0.52
CA LEU A 113 -6.03 1.75 -1.88
C LEU A 113 -5.77 2.78 -2.98
N ALA A 114 -5.38 4.02 -2.66
CA ALA A 114 -5.21 5.08 -3.67
C ALA A 114 -4.24 4.70 -4.80
N ASN A 115 -3.24 3.86 -4.47
CA ASN A 115 -2.20 3.36 -5.36
C ASN A 115 -2.22 1.83 -5.49
N LEU A 116 -3.37 1.19 -5.30
CA LEU A 116 -3.46 -0.28 -5.40
C LEU A 116 -3.05 -0.79 -6.79
N GLY A 117 -3.52 -0.16 -7.87
CA GLY A 117 -3.23 -0.58 -9.24
C GLY A 117 -1.77 -0.43 -9.66
N CYS A 118 -0.94 0.27 -8.88
CA CYS A 118 0.52 0.33 -9.06
C CYS A 118 1.25 -0.78 -8.31
N ARG A 119 0.62 -1.40 -7.31
CA ARG A 119 1.22 -2.42 -6.44
C ARG A 119 0.77 -3.83 -6.78
N GLU A 120 -0.48 -3.96 -7.20
CA GLU A 120 -1.09 -5.20 -7.63
C GLU A 120 -1.68 -5.02 -9.02
N THR A 121 -1.17 -5.77 -9.98
CA THR A 121 -1.62 -5.76 -11.37
C THR A 121 -2.39 -7.03 -11.72
N ASN A 122 -2.32 -8.06 -10.87
CA ASN A 122 -2.95 -9.34 -11.10
C ASN A 122 -4.41 -9.34 -10.59
N ALA A 123 -5.35 -9.32 -11.53
CA ALA A 123 -6.78 -9.38 -11.25
C ALA A 123 -7.18 -10.62 -10.42
N THR A 124 -6.52 -11.76 -10.65
CA THR A 124 -6.79 -13.01 -9.92
C THR A 124 -6.50 -12.88 -8.43
N VAL A 125 -5.43 -12.18 -8.06
CA VAL A 125 -5.08 -11.92 -6.65
C VAL A 125 -6.15 -11.05 -6.00
N LEU A 126 -6.64 -10.02 -6.70
CA LEU A 126 -7.71 -9.17 -6.17
C LEU A 126 -9.03 -9.93 -6.03
N LEU A 127 -9.37 -10.80 -6.99
CA LEU A 127 -10.57 -11.64 -6.92
C LEU A 127 -10.48 -12.66 -5.78
N LEU A 128 -9.34 -13.31 -5.59
CA LEU A 128 -9.12 -14.20 -4.45
C LEU A 128 -9.24 -13.46 -3.11
N ARG A 129 -8.71 -12.23 -3.03
CA ARG A 129 -8.85 -11.39 -1.83
C ARG A 129 -10.29 -11.06 -1.50
N LEU A 130 -11.12 -10.78 -2.51
CA LEU A 130 -12.55 -10.54 -2.33
C LEU A 130 -13.30 -11.81 -1.93
N TYR A 131 -12.97 -12.94 -2.55
CA TYR A 131 -13.63 -14.23 -2.28
C TYR A 131 -13.29 -14.80 -0.90
N LYS A 132 -12.00 -14.85 -0.56
CA LYS A 132 -11.48 -15.43 0.68
C LYS A 132 -10.28 -14.63 1.22
N PRO A 133 -10.53 -13.49 1.90
CA PRO A 133 -9.48 -12.65 2.46
C PRO A 133 -8.56 -13.40 3.44
N SER A 134 -9.12 -14.36 4.19
CA SER A 134 -8.40 -15.18 5.17
C SER A 134 -7.37 -16.12 4.54
N ALA A 135 -7.49 -16.45 3.24
CA ALA A 135 -6.49 -17.24 2.54
C ALA A 135 -5.20 -16.45 2.28
N MET A 136 -5.28 -15.11 2.20
CA MET A 136 -4.12 -14.24 2.01
C MET A 136 -3.53 -13.74 3.33
N ALA A 137 -4.38 -13.49 4.31
CA ALA A 137 -3.99 -13.06 5.64
C ALA A 137 -4.89 -13.78 6.65
N PRO A 138 -4.41 -14.81 7.36
CA PRO A 138 -5.23 -15.67 8.22
C PRO A 138 -6.10 -14.92 9.24
N LEU A 139 -5.63 -13.77 9.73
CA LEU A 139 -6.32 -12.92 10.70
C LEU A 139 -6.86 -11.62 10.06
N SER A 140 -7.21 -11.65 8.78
CA SER A 140 -7.77 -10.49 8.08
C SER A 140 -9.14 -10.12 8.66
N PRO A 141 -9.36 -8.86 9.10
CA PRO A 141 -10.67 -8.38 9.52
C PRO A 141 -11.59 -8.06 8.33
N MET A 142 -11.09 -8.17 7.09
CA MET A 142 -11.88 -7.91 5.88
C MET A 142 -12.96 -9.00 5.70
N PRO A 143 -14.23 -8.62 5.50
CA PRO A 143 -15.29 -9.58 5.23
C PRO A 143 -15.11 -10.25 3.86
N SER A 144 -15.62 -11.48 3.72
CA SER A 144 -15.63 -12.18 2.43
C SER A 144 -16.83 -11.73 1.57
N TYR A 145 -16.58 -11.37 0.31
CA TYR A 145 -17.59 -10.98 -0.66
C TYR A 145 -18.02 -12.15 -1.55
N ARG A 146 -18.22 -13.33 -0.95
CA ARG A 146 -18.57 -14.57 -1.68
C ARG A 146 -19.84 -14.46 -2.51
N HIS A 147 -20.77 -13.58 -2.12
CA HIS A 147 -22.00 -13.32 -2.87
C HIS A 147 -21.78 -12.74 -4.27
N LEU A 148 -20.58 -12.25 -4.58
CA LEU A 148 -20.21 -11.80 -5.93
C LEU A 148 -19.66 -12.94 -6.80
N PHE A 149 -19.69 -14.18 -6.33
CA PHE A 149 -19.10 -15.32 -6.99
C PHE A 149 -20.07 -16.50 -7.03
N ASP A 150 -20.14 -17.15 -8.18
CA ASP A 150 -20.94 -18.36 -8.38
C ASP A 150 -20.05 -19.59 -8.28
N VAL A 151 -20.46 -20.56 -7.48
CA VAL A 151 -19.76 -21.84 -7.33
C VAL A 151 -20.55 -22.90 -8.08
N ARG A 152 -19.91 -23.58 -9.05
CA ARG A 152 -20.55 -24.62 -9.85
C ARG A 152 -19.63 -25.83 -10.07
N PRO A 153 -20.16 -27.04 -10.31
CA PRO A 153 -19.34 -28.18 -10.63
C PRO A 153 -18.65 -27.99 -12.01
N VAL A 154 -17.41 -28.45 -12.13
CA VAL A 154 -16.66 -28.45 -13.38
C VAL A 154 -17.34 -29.43 -14.36
N PRO A 155 -17.72 -29.00 -15.58
CA PRO A 155 -18.35 -29.88 -16.55
C PRO A 155 -17.45 -31.08 -16.92
N ALA A 156 -18.01 -32.29 -16.89
CA ALA A 156 -17.30 -33.50 -17.29
C ALA A 156 -17.01 -33.47 -18.81
N GLY A 157 -15.76 -33.16 -19.18
CA GLY A 157 -15.28 -33.26 -20.57
C GLY A 157 -14.91 -31.94 -21.29
N GLY A 158 -14.92 -30.78 -20.63
CA GLY A 158 -14.71 -29.49 -21.31
C GLY A 158 -13.74 -28.57 -20.59
N SER A 159 -12.81 -28.01 -21.35
CA SER A 159 -11.90 -26.90 -21.00
C SER A 159 -12.52 -25.92 -20.01
N GLU A 160 -11.75 -25.57 -18.99
CA GLU A 160 -12.00 -24.46 -18.07
C GLU A 160 -12.55 -23.24 -18.82
N SER A 161 -13.59 -22.63 -18.26
CA SER A 161 -14.18 -21.41 -18.82
C SER A 161 -13.08 -20.35 -19.00
N ARG A 162 -13.03 -19.64 -20.13
CA ARG A 162 -12.03 -18.58 -20.37
C ARG A 162 -12.13 -17.41 -19.38
N ASN A 163 -13.23 -17.33 -18.63
CA ASN A 163 -13.49 -16.34 -17.58
C ASN A 163 -13.14 -16.86 -16.17
N LEU A 164 -12.46 -18.00 -16.09
CA LEU A 164 -12.06 -18.61 -14.84
C LEU A 164 -10.87 -17.84 -14.25
N VAL A 165 -11.13 -17.19 -13.12
CA VAL A 165 -10.05 -17.03 -12.15
C VAL A 165 -9.95 -18.35 -11.43
N VAL A 166 -8.94 -19.14 -11.80
CA VAL A 166 -8.64 -20.44 -11.19
C VAL A 166 -8.24 -20.17 -9.74
N LEU A 167 -9.22 -20.06 -8.83
CA LEU A 167 -9.02 -20.13 -7.40
C LEU A 167 -8.73 -21.59 -7.00
N ARG A 168 -7.79 -22.27 -7.67
CA ARG A 168 -7.38 -23.65 -7.27
C ARG A 168 -6.46 -23.67 -6.06
N THR A 169 -6.05 -22.50 -5.57
CA THR A 169 -5.02 -22.40 -4.53
C THR A 169 -5.59 -22.55 -3.11
N ASP A 170 -6.90 -22.42 -2.90
CA ASP A 170 -7.49 -22.74 -1.61
C ASP A 170 -7.99 -24.19 -1.56
N SER A 171 -7.30 -24.99 -0.75
CA SER A 171 -7.68 -26.33 -0.30
C SER A 171 -9.05 -26.42 0.41
N SER A 172 -9.88 -25.38 0.31
CA SER A 172 -11.22 -25.29 0.89
C SER A 172 -12.35 -25.39 -0.13
N LEU A 173 -12.03 -25.53 -1.41
CA LEU A 173 -13.00 -25.89 -2.42
C LEU A 173 -12.94 -27.40 -2.61
N ASP A 174 -14.10 -28.06 -2.56
CA ASP A 174 -14.18 -29.49 -2.82
C ASP A 174 -13.63 -29.79 -4.22
N PRO A 175 -12.82 -30.85 -4.40
CA PRO A 175 -12.26 -31.21 -5.70
C PRO A 175 -13.39 -31.34 -6.74
N GLY A 176 -13.35 -30.52 -7.80
CA GLY A 176 -14.34 -30.55 -8.88
C GLY A 176 -15.34 -29.40 -8.89
N PHE A 177 -15.21 -28.40 -8.02
CA PHE A 177 -15.96 -27.14 -8.13
C PHE A 177 -15.09 -26.02 -8.72
N GLU A 178 -15.71 -25.16 -9.52
CA GLU A 178 -15.13 -23.91 -10.01
C GLU A 178 -15.86 -22.70 -9.44
N VAL A 179 -15.10 -21.62 -9.23
CA VAL A 179 -15.60 -20.32 -8.75
C VAL A 179 -15.54 -19.32 -9.88
N ILE A 180 -16.68 -18.75 -10.23
CA ILE A 180 -16.82 -17.82 -11.35
C ILE A 180 -17.14 -16.43 -10.79
N PRO A 181 -16.34 -15.40 -11.12
CA PRO A 181 -16.66 -14.05 -10.71
C PRO A 181 -17.83 -13.49 -11.52
N SER A 182 -18.80 -12.91 -10.81
CA SER A 182 -19.89 -12.12 -11.39
C SER A 182 -19.36 -10.94 -12.22
N ALA A 183 -20.25 -10.29 -12.97
CA ALA A 183 -19.92 -9.05 -13.66
C ALA A 183 -19.56 -7.93 -12.66
N GLU A 184 -20.23 -7.88 -11.50
CA GLU A 184 -19.94 -6.90 -10.46
C GLU A 184 -18.56 -7.10 -9.82
N ALA A 185 -18.15 -8.37 -9.58
CA ALA A 185 -16.82 -8.68 -9.07
C ALA A 185 -15.71 -8.20 -10.02
N ARG A 186 -15.89 -8.46 -11.33
CA ARG A 186 -14.95 -8.02 -12.37
C ARG A 186 -14.89 -6.50 -12.48
N ALA A 187 -16.04 -5.85 -12.45
CA ALA A 187 -16.14 -4.40 -12.43
C ALA A 187 -15.40 -3.79 -11.24
N LEU A 188 -15.64 -4.32 -10.02
CA LEU A 188 -14.94 -3.88 -8.82
C LEU A 188 -13.42 -4.02 -8.96
N VAL A 189 -12.94 -5.14 -9.48
CA VAL A 189 -11.50 -5.34 -9.68
C VAL A 189 -10.93 -4.43 -10.76
N ALA A 190 -11.65 -4.18 -11.86
CA ALA A 190 -11.26 -3.20 -12.87
C ALA A 190 -11.11 -1.79 -12.25
N TYR A 191 -12.03 -1.41 -11.35
CA TYR A 191 -11.92 -0.17 -10.59
C TYR A 191 -10.69 -0.16 -9.69
N LEU A 192 -10.45 -1.21 -8.90
CA LEU A 192 -9.28 -1.33 -8.03
C LEU A 192 -7.96 -1.24 -8.79
N LEU A 193 -7.87 -1.86 -9.96
CA LEU A 193 -6.71 -1.79 -10.87
C LEU A 193 -6.53 -0.40 -11.50
N SER A 194 -7.62 0.38 -11.63
CA SER A 194 -7.56 1.75 -12.12
C SER A 194 -6.98 2.74 -11.10
N LEU A 195 -6.85 2.35 -9.83
CA LEU A 195 -6.37 3.23 -8.75
C LEU A 195 -4.83 3.39 -8.82
N LYS A 196 -4.39 4.42 -9.54
CA LYS A 196 -2.98 4.75 -9.81
C LYS A 196 -2.69 6.23 -9.54
N ALA A 197 -2.55 6.57 -8.26
CA ALA A 197 -2.24 7.93 -7.80
C ALA A 197 -0.72 8.17 -7.62
N ASP A 198 0.08 7.92 -8.66
CA ASP A 198 1.55 7.95 -8.59
C ASP A 198 2.23 9.01 -9.49
N GLU A 199 1.48 9.71 -10.33
CA GLU A 199 2.05 10.74 -11.23
C GLU A 199 2.59 11.97 -10.50
N LEU A 200 3.74 12.49 -10.91
CA LEU A 200 4.41 13.60 -10.24
C LEU A 200 3.99 14.96 -10.81
N PHE A 201 3.48 15.83 -9.94
CA PHE A 201 3.16 17.22 -10.24
C PHE A 201 3.76 18.16 -9.19
N PHE A 202 3.78 19.46 -9.48
CA PHE A 202 4.32 20.47 -8.57
C PHE A 202 3.57 20.55 -7.22
N GLU A 203 2.30 20.13 -7.16
CA GLU A 203 1.54 20.10 -5.91
C GLU A 203 2.01 19.00 -4.96
N VAL A 204 2.63 17.95 -5.49
CA VAL A 204 3.15 16.82 -4.72
C VAL A 204 4.43 17.22 -3.99
N TYR A 205 5.36 17.86 -4.72
CA TYR A 205 6.64 18.36 -4.23
C TYR A 205 6.79 19.84 -4.61
N PRO A 206 6.87 20.77 -3.64
CA PRO A 206 7.13 22.18 -3.91
C PRO A 206 8.41 22.36 -4.74
N ARG A 207 8.45 23.35 -5.64
CA ARG A 207 9.51 23.57 -6.66
C ARG A 207 10.95 23.49 -6.15
N GLU A 208 11.21 23.86 -4.90
CA GLU A 208 12.52 23.73 -4.25
C GLU A 208 13.06 22.28 -4.30
N ASN A 209 12.17 21.28 -4.26
CA ASN A 209 12.49 19.86 -4.30
C ASN A 209 12.36 19.24 -5.71
N LEU A 210 11.90 19.97 -6.73
CA LEU A 210 11.82 19.43 -8.09
C LEU A 210 13.19 19.42 -8.78
N GLN A 211 14.07 20.37 -8.45
CA GLN A 211 15.45 20.38 -8.98
C GLN A 211 16.23 19.13 -8.52
N THR A 212 16.05 18.67 -7.29
CA THR A 212 16.67 17.44 -6.77
C THR A 212 16.05 16.17 -7.38
N THR A 213 14.80 16.20 -7.84
CA THR A 213 14.20 15.04 -8.53
C THR A 213 14.75 14.80 -9.93
N ASN A 214 15.21 15.82 -10.65
CA ASN A 214 15.95 15.61 -11.90
C ASN A 214 17.27 14.87 -11.65
N PHE A 215 17.94 15.13 -10.52
CA PHE A 215 19.12 14.38 -10.09
C PHE A 215 18.80 12.94 -9.68
N LEU A 216 17.67 12.70 -8.98
CA LEU A 216 17.27 11.34 -8.57
C LEU A 216 16.70 10.51 -9.73
N ARG A 217 16.09 11.16 -10.74
CA ARG A 217 15.66 10.54 -12.00
C ARG A 217 16.86 10.18 -12.88
N ALA A 218 17.90 11.00 -12.89
CA ALA A 218 19.18 10.69 -13.52
C ALA A 218 19.97 9.59 -12.77
N ALA A 219 19.68 9.36 -11.49
CA ALA A 219 20.29 8.30 -10.69
C ALA A 219 19.56 6.94 -10.78
N GLN A 220 18.47 6.84 -11.55
CA GLN A 220 17.91 5.53 -11.92
C GLN A 220 18.86 4.89 -12.94
N PRO A 221 19.38 3.66 -12.70
CA PRO A 221 20.27 3.02 -13.65
C PRO A 221 19.52 2.81 -14.97
N GLN A 222 20.08 3.36 -16.04
CA GLN A 222 19.57 3.10 -17.40
C GLN A 222 19.81 1.61 -17.71
N PRO A 223 18.90 0.93 -18.44
CA PRO A 223 18.96 -0.51 -18.68
C PRO A 223 20.23 -0.99 -19.41
N ASN A 224 21.07 -0.07 -19.87
CA ASN A 224 22.26 -0.35 -20.67
C ASN A 224 23.57 -0.26 -19.86
N ASP A 225 23.55 0.16 -18.60
CA ASP A 225 24.74 0.23 -17.72
C ASP A 225 25.01 -1.09 -16.98
N LEU A 226 24.93 -2.22 -17.69
CA LEU A 226 25.38 -3.53 -17.19
C LEU A 226 26.91 -3.65 -17.31
N GLY A 227 27.63 -2.78 -16.61
CA GLY A 227 29.04 -2.95 -16.29
C GLY A 227 29.18 -3.74 -14.98
N GLU A 228 29.67 -4.98 -15.09
CA GLU A 228 30.07 -5.89 -14.00
C GLU A 228 29.31 -5.79 -12.67
N VAL A 229 28.19 -6.51 -12.59
CA VAL A 229 27.55 -6.82 -11.32
C VAL A 229 28.46 -7.77 -10.53
N LYS A 230 29.26 -7.25 -9.58
CA LYS A 230 29.85 -8.08 -8.54
C LYS A 230 28.72 -8.74 -7.78
N ALA A 231 28.63 -10.08 -7.90
CA ALA A 231 27.56 -10.89 -7.36
C ALA A 231 27.29 -10.55 -5.89
N PHE A 232 26.07 -10.08 -5.61
CA PHE A 232 25.54 -10.01 -4.26
C PHE A 232 25.41 -11.44 -3.74
N VAL A 233 26.32 -11.84 -2.85
CA VAL A 233 26.25 -13.13 -2.15
C VAL A 233 25.24 -12.97 -1.01
N PRO A 234 24.03 -13.55 -1.11
CA PRO A 234 23.04 -13.40 -0.06
C PRO A 234 23.51 -14.10 1.23
N SER A 235 23.12 -13.55 2.39
CA SER A 235 23.51 -14.01 3.73
C SER A 235 23.36 -15.53 3.97
N TRP A 236 22.41 -16.20 3.30
CA TRP A 236 22.24 -17.65 3.41
C TRP A 236 23.38 -18.46 2.75
N ALA A 237 24.09 -17.91 1.77
CA ALA A 237 25.22 -18.56 1.10
C ALA A 237 26.48 -18.57 1.98
N LEU A 238 26.69 -17.53 2.79
CA LEU A 238 27.73 -17.50 3.83
C LEU A 238 27.43 -18.51 4.95
N CYS A 239 26.15 -18.70 5.29
CA CYS A 239 25.73 -19.70 6.27
C CYS A 239 26.02 -21.15 5.78
N ARG A 240 25.96 -21.40 4.47
CA ARG A 240 26.23 -22.71 3.87
C ARG A 240 27.73 -23.03 3.76
N ALA A 241 28.59 -22.02 3.71
CA ALA A 241 30.06 -22.19 3.75
C ALA A 241 30.56 -22.55 5.17
N ALA A 242 29.95 -21.97 6.21
CA ALA A 242 30.28 -22.29 7.60
C ALA A 242 29.91 -23.74 8.00
N LEU A 243 28.84 -24.29 7.42
CA LEU A 243 28.40 -25.68 7.67
C LEU A 243 29.21 -26.73 6.90
N LYS A 244 29.85 -26.37 5.78
CA LYS A 244 30.70 -27.31 5.01
C LYS A 244 32.11 -27.45 5.59
N GLY A 245 32.56 -26.55 6.46
CA GLY A 245 33.84 -26.66 7.16
C GLY A 245 33.82 -27.52 8.43
N ALA A 246 32.64 -27.96 8.89
CA ALA A 246 32.47 -28.69 10.16
C ALA A 246 32.34 -30.22 10.00
N ILE A 247 32.52 -30.76 8.78
CA ILE A 247 32.40 -32.20 8.51
C ILE A 247 33.72 -32.72 7.90
N SER A 248 34.83 -32.54 8.61
CA SER A 248 36.04 -33.35 8.41
C SER A 248 37.04 -33.17 9.55
N SER A 249 36.89 -33.96 10.62
CA SER A 249 38.05 -34.52 11.33
C SER A 249 37.59 -35.68 12.21
N PRO A 250 38.20 -36.88 12.10
CA PRO A 250 37.95 -37.98 13.01
C PRO A 250 38.73 -37.75 14.31
N ASN A 251 38.11 -38.12 15.44
CA ASN A 251 38.67 -38.16 16.79
C ASN A 251 38.68 -36.83 17.58
N GLY A 252 37.73 -36.74 18.52
CA GLY A 252 38.01 -36.51 19.95
C GLY A 252 38.57 -35.14 20.39
N GLU A 253 37.76 -34.47 21.23
CA GLU A 253 38.10 -33.37 22.16
C GLU A 253 38.03 -31.92 21.64
N MET A 254 37.04 -31.17 22.16
CA MET A 254 36.94 -29.71 22.05
C MET A 254 37.64 -29.05 23.25
N ARG A 255 38.72 -28.31 23.00
CA ARG A 255 39.21 -27.25 23.91
C ARG A 255 38.91 -25.89 23.29
N ALA A 256 38.29 -25.02 24.07
CA ALA A 256 38.08 -23.62 23.72
C ALA A 256 39.42 -22.87 23.76
N GLY A 257 39.79 -22.27 22.63
CA GLY A 257 41.00 -21.45 22.49
C GLY A 257 40.67 -20.12 21.82
N SER A 258 40.97 -19.04 22.53
CA SER A 258 40.95 -17.64 22.11
C SER A 258 41.82 -17.37 20.88
N VAL A 259 41.38 -16.49 19.98
CA VAL A 259 42.29 -15.60 19.23
C VAL A 259 41.61 -14.24 19.04
N ALA A 260 42.18 -13.24 19.71
CA ALA A 260 41.97 -11.83 19.42
C ALA A 260 43.01 -11.40 18.38
N GLU A 261 42.59 -10.67 17.33
CA GLU A 261 43.54 -9.93 16.49
C GLU A 261 42.92 -8.60 16.00
N LYS A 262 43.21 -7.57 16.78
CA LYS A 262 43.72 -6.24 16.42
C LYS A 262 43.34 -5.64 15.04
N PHE A 263 42.47 -4.63 15.07
CA PHE A 263 42.51 -3.50 14.12
C PHE A 263 42.49 -2.18 14.92
N GLU A 264 43.65 -1.51 14.97
CA GLU A 264 43.78 -0.06 15.21
C GLU A 264 42.97 0.66 14.10
N GLY A 265 42.07 1.62 14.34
CA GLY A 265 42.14 2.80 15.19
C GLY A 265 41.74 4.01 14.34
N LYS A 266 40.53 4.56 14.52
CA LYS A 266 40.19 5.99 14.43
C LYS A 266 38.75 6.23 14.88
N SER A 267 38.65 7.06 15.90
CA SER A 267 37.52 7.45 16.73
C SER A 267 36.42 8.20 15.98
N LEU A 268 35.16 7.85 16.23
CA LEU A 268 34.05 8.79 16.29
C LEU A 268 33.14 8.36 17.46
N GLU A 269 33.11 9.20 18.49
CA GLU A 269 32.20 9.09 19.63
C GLU A 269 30.76 9.25 19.17
N ALA A 270 29.90 8.31 19.54
CA ALA A 270 28.45 8.53 19.57
C ALA A 270 27.91 7.89 20.86
N ARG A 271 27.52 8.76 21.80
CA ARG A 271 26.86 8.44 23.07
C ARG A 271 25.66 7.51 22.85
N ALA A 272 25.70 6.33 23.48
CA ALA A 272 24.56 5.43 23.61
C ALA A 272 23.90 5.66 24.99
N ASP A 273 22.87 6.50 25.01
CA ASP A 273 21.91 6.57 26.12
C ASP A 273 20.53 6.21 25.60
N LEU A 274 20.22 4.92 25.54
CA LEU A 274 18.85 4.42 25.61
C LEU A 274 18.85 3.10 26.39
N GLN A 275 18.57 3.23 27.69
CA GLN A 275 18.24 2.15 28.61
C GLN A 275 17.07 1.33 28.05
N PHE A 276 17.34 0.09 27.65
CA PHE A 276 16.31 -0.94 27.50
C PHE A 276 15.88 -1.41 28.90
N PRO A 277 14.59 -1.33 29.28
CA PRO A 277 14.14 -1.83 30.57
C PRO A 277 14.21 -3.36 30.60
N ARG A 278 15.00 -3.87 31.55
CA ARG A 278 14.98 -5.26 32.04
C ARG A 278 13.59 -5.57 32.61
N ARG A 279 12.67 -6.09 31.79
CA ARG A 279 11.43 -6.70 32.30
C ARG A 279 10.83 -7.72 31.33
N LEU A 280 11.66 -8.62 30.79
CA LEU A 280 11.20 -9.74 29.95
C LEU A 280 12.01 -11.03 30.19
N SER A 281 12.44 -11.29 31.43
CA SER A 281 13.07 -12.57 31.80
C SER A 281 12.16 -13.52 32.59
N ASN A 282 10.93 -13.12 32.93
CA ASN A 282 10.05 -13.92 33.80
C ASN A 282 8.73 -14.38 33.14
N ILE A 283 8.59 -14.31 31.81
CA ILE A 283 7.39 -14.82 31.10
C ILE A 283 7.68 -16.13 30.34
N LEU A 284 8.95 -16.51 30.15
CA LEU A 284 9.34 -17.72 29.42
C LEU A 284 9.62 -18.95 30.30
N LEU A 285 9.49 -18.86 31.62
CA LEU A 285 9.71 -19.98 32.55
C LEU A 285 8.42 -20.62 33.10
N GLU A 286 7.23 -20.04 32.85
CA GLU A 286 5.94 -20.55 33.35
C GLU A 286 5.20 -21.48 32.35
N CYS A 287 5.79 -21.78 31.18
CA CYS A 287 5.16 -22.61 30.14
C CYS A 287 5.73 -24.04 30.03
N LYS A 288 6.63 -24.45 30.93
CA LYS A 288 7.28 -25.78 30.89
C LYS A 288 6.91 -26.72 32.04
N SER A 289 5.89 -26.40 32.84
CA SER A 289 5.46 -27.22 33.99
C SER A 289 3.98 -27.67 33.96
N ARG A 290 3.26 -27.49 32.85
CA ARG A 290 1.89 -28.02 32.70
C ARG A 290 1.67 -28.62 31.31
N THR A 291 2.16 -29.84 31.11
CA THR A 291 1.58 -30.87 30.24
C THR A 291 2.34 -32.18 30.52
N LEU A 292 1.71 -33.04 31.31
CA LEU A 292 1.55 -34.44 30.92
C LEU A 292 0.73 -34.48 29.63
#